data_AF-A0AAN7IKZ7-F1
#
_entry.id   AF-A0AAN7IKZ7-F1
#
_cell.length_a   1.000
_cell.length_b   1.000
_cell.length_c   1.000
_cell.angle_alpha   90.00
_cell.angle_beta   90.00
_cell.angle_gamma   90.00
#
_symmetry.space_group_name_H-M   'P 1'
#
loop_
_entity.id
_entity.type
_entity.pdbx_description
1 polymer ?
#
loop_
_entity_poly.entity_id
_entity_poly.type
_entity_poly.pdbx_seq_one_letter_code
_entity_poly.pdbx_strand_id
1 'polypeptide(L)'
;MAGVGKGAVFEDLLPVMADKLGGEGLIRELCNGFQLLMDKDKEVITLESLRKNSRLLGLQDLKEDELVSMVKEGDLDGDGALNQMEFCVLMFRLSPELMEESQLWLEEALEQELKNAS
;
A
#
# COMPACT_ATOMS: atom_id res chain seq x y z
N MET A 1 -14.49 -28.18 9.88
CA MET A 1 -14.90 -27.03 9.06
C MET A 1 -13.94 -25.89 9.36
N ALA A 2 -13.37 -25.32 8.29
CA ALA A 2 -12.54 -24.12 8.17
C ALA A 2 -11.30 -23.98 9.10
N GLY A 3 -10.13 -24.33 8.53
CA GLY A 3 -8.86 -23.80 8.99
C GLY A 3 -8.72 -22.35 8.53
N VAL A 4 -8.63 -21.43 9.49
CA VAL A 4 -8.20 -20.05 9.23
C VAL A 4 -6.68 -20.07 9.32
N GLY A 5 -6.02 -19.99 8.16
CA GLY A 5 -4.59 -19.70 8.12
C GLY A 5 -4.37 -18.35 8.80
N LYS A 6 -3.46 -18.31 9.77
CA LYS A 6 -2.83 -17.06 10.22
C LYS A 6 -2.05 -16.50 9.04
N GLY A 7 -2.72 -15.81 8.12
CA GLY A 7 -2.06 -14.86 7.23
C GLY A 7 -1.51 -13.74 8.11
N ALA A 8 -0.30 -13.26 7.80
CA ALA A 8 0.29 -12.14 8.51
C ALA A 8 -0.75 -11.00 8.58
N VAL A 9 -1.19 -10.66 9.81
CA VAL A 9 -2.07 -9.50 10.01
C VAL A 9 -1.19 -8.30 9.71
N PHE A 10 -1.46 -7.63 8.59
CA PHE A 10 -0.87 -6.33 8.30
C PHE A 10 -1.32 -5.40 9.41
N GLU A 11 -0.38 -4.99 10.27
CA GLU A 11 -0.65 -3.95 11.25
C GLU A 11 -0.65 -2.62 10.50
N ASP A 12 -1.82 -1.99 10.42
CA ASP A 12 -1.96 -0.72 9.74
C ASP A 12 -1.32 0.39 10.56
N LEU A 13 -0.08 0.73 10.22
CA LEU A 13 0.69 1.81 10.83
C LEU A 13 0.71 3.08 9.97
N LEU A 14 0.02 3.07 8.81
CA LEU A 14 -0.01 4.20 7.91
C LEU A 14 -0.69 5.44 8.53
N PRO A 15 -1.79 5.33 9.30
CA PRO A 15 -2.39 6.46 10.00
C PRO A 15 -1.41 7.12 10.99
N VAL A 16 -0.66 6.31 11.74
CA VAL A 16 0.34 6.80 12.70
C VAL A 16 1.48 7.52 11.98
N MET A 17 1.90 7.02 10.81
CA MET A 17 2.89 7.69 9.98
C MET A 17 2.35 9.00 9.40
N ALA A 18 1.09 9.03 8.96
CA ALA A 18 0.42 10.23 8.45
C ALA A 18 0.33 11.32 9.52
N ASP A 19 -0.07 10.98 10.74
CA ASP A 19 -0.17 11.91 11.87
C ASP A 19 1.21 12.47 12.26
N LYS A 20 2.24 11.62 12.33
CA LYS A 20 3.57 12.03 12.79
C LYS A 20 4.40 12.76 11.73
N LEU A 21 4.27 12.37 10.46
CA LEU A 21 5.14 12.84 9.37
C LEU A 21 4.41 13.77 8.40
N GLY A 22 3.09 13.89 8.51
CA GLY A 22 2.24 14.54 7.51
C GLY A 22 2.11 13.72 6.22
N GLY A 23 1.22 14.15 5.32
CA GLY A 23 0.97 13.47 4.05
C GLY A 23 2.20 13.37 3.15
N GLU A 24 2.99 14.43 3.04
CA GLU A 24 4.25 14.40 2.26
C GLU A 24 5.28 13.44 2.86
N GLY A 25 5.36 13.38 4.19
CA GLY A 25 6.25 12.48 4.90
C GLY A 25 5.84 11.02 4.73
N LEU A 26 4.54 10.71 4.82
CA LEU A 26 3.99 9.39 4.52
C LEU A 26 4.35 8.94 3.09
N ILE A 27 4.08 9.79 2.09
CA ILE A 27 4.39 9.49 0.69
C ILE A 27 5.88 9.20 0.52
N ARG A 28 6.75 9.98 1.17
CA ARG A 28 8.20 9.74 1.12
C ARG A 28 8.57 8.38 1.71
N GLU A 29 8.00 7.99 2.85
CA GLU A 29 8.28 6.67 3.44
C GLU A 29 7.76 5.51 2.57
N LEU A 30 6.61 5.69 1.92
CA LEU A 30 6.11 4.72 0.93
C LEU A 30 7.06 4.59 -0.27
N CYS A 31 7.58 5.71 -0.77
CA CYS A 31 8.59 5.72 -1.83
C CYS A 31 9.89 5.04 -1.39
N ASN A 32 10.32 5.21 -0.15
CA ASN A 32 11.48 4.52 0.42
C ASN A 32 11.22 3.00 0.52
N GLY A 33 10.04 2.61 0.99
CA GLY A 33 9.62 1.21 1.04
C GLY A 33 9.59 0.56 -0.34
N PHE A 34 9.07 1.26 -1.35
CA PHE A 34 9.11 0.83 -2.75
C PHE A 34 10.55 0.58 -3.20
N GLN A 35 11.47 1.52 -2.94
CA GLN A 35 12.88 1.39 -3.33
C GLN A 35 13.60 0.22 -2.64
N LEU A 36 13.16 -0.18 -1.46
CA LEU A 36 13.69 -1.35 -0.77
C LEU A 36 13.21 -2.67 -1.40
N LEU A 37 12.01 -2.69 -1.98
CA LEU A 37 11.37 -3.90 -2.53
C LEU A 37 11.57 -4.07 -4.04
N MET A 38 11.82 -2.99 -4.76
CA MET A 38 11.94 -2.98 -6.22
C MET A 38 13.15 -3.78 -6.74
N ASP A 39 13.03 -4.21 -7.99
CA ASP A 39 14.15 -4.60 -8.83
C ASP A 39 14.87 -3.33 -9.31
N LYS A 40 16.19 -3.24 -9.08
CA LYS A 40 16.97 -2.04 -9.44
C LYS A 40 17.21 -1.90 -10.94
N ASP A 41 17.15 -2.99 -11.69
CA ASP A 41 17.40 -2.98 -13.14
C ASP A 41 16.12 -2.69 -13.92
N LYS A 42 14.96 -3.14 -13.40
CA LYS A 42 13.64 -2.96 -14.04
C LYS A 42 12.87 -1.74 -13.55
N GLU A 43 13.31 -1.15 -12.45
CA GLU A 43 12.67 -0.04 -11.77
C GLU A 43 11.23 -0.30 -11.24
N VAL A 44 10.87 -1.58 -11.06
CA VAL A 44 9.54 -2.03 -10.60
C VAL A 44 9.67 -3.16 -9.57
N ILE A 45 8.66 -3.35 -8.73
CA ILE A 45 8.59 -4.52 -7.83
C ILE A 45 8.09 -5.71 -8.64
N THR A 46 8.94 -6.71 -8.81
CA THR A 46 8.56 -8.00 -9.40
C THR A 46 8.32 -9.02 -8.30
N LEU A 47 7.65 -10.13 -8.62
CA LEU A 47 7.50 -11.24 -7.67
C LEU A 47 8.87 -11.72 -7.13
N GLU A 48 9.89 -11.76 -8.00
CA GLU A 48 11.24 -12.17 -7.63
C GLU A 48 11.92 -11.15 -6.70
N SER A 49 11.84 -9.85 -7.03
CA SER A 49 12.43 -8.80 -6.19
C SER A 49 11.72 -8.72 -4.85
N LEU A 50 10.38 -8.80 -4.84
CA LEU A 50 9.58 -8.83 -3.62
C LEU A 50 9.98 -10.02 -2.74
N ARG A 51 10.07 -11.23 -3.30
CA ARG A 51 10.49 -12.45 -2.57
C ARG A 51 11.89 -12.33 -1.99
N LYS A 52 12.84 -11.79 -2.75
CA LYS A 52 14.23 -11.64 -2.31
C LYS A 52 14.37 -10.58 -1.24
N ASN A 53 13.78 -9.41 -1.47
CA ASN A 53 13.95 -8.23 -0.63
C ASN A 53 13.12 -8.32 0.66
N SER A 54 11.92 -8.90 0.63
CA SER A 54 11.12 -9.17 1.84
C SER A 54 11.86 -10.09 2.84
N ARG A 55 12.57 -11.11 2.33
CA ARG A 55 13.41 -11.98 3.17
C ARG A 55 14.57 -11.25 3.82
N LEU A 56 15.18 -10.29 3.13
CA LEU A 56 16.23 -9.43 3.70
C LEU A 56 15.70 -8.52 4.82
N LEU A 57 14.42 -8.16 4.76
CA LEU A 57 13.72 -7.42 5.80
C LEU A 57 13.20 -8.31 6.94
N GLY A 58 13.54 -9.60 6.94
CA GLY A 58 13.14 -10.55 7.98
C GLY A 58 11.75 -11.15 7.80
N LEU A 59 11.03 -10.83 6.70
CA LEU A 59 9.71 -11.36 6.37
C LEU A 59 9.81 -12.72 5.67
N GLN A 60 10.50 -13.66 6.30
CA GLN A 60 10.80 -14.98 5.73
C GLN A 60 9.60 -15.93 5.73
N ASP A 61 8.59 -15.63 6.54
CA ASP A 61 7.40 -16.46 6.74
C ASP A 61 6.34 -16.28 5.63
N LEU A 62 6.50 -15.28 4.77
CA LEU A 62 5.61 -15.05 3.64
C LEU A 62 5.75 -16.17 2.61
N LYS A 63 4.62 -16.82 2.32
CA LYS A 63 4.56 -17.90 1.33
C LYS A 63 4.49 -17.33 -0.08
N GLU A 64 4.86 -18.17 -1.05
CA GLU A 64 4.86 -17.77 -2.46
C GLU A 64 3.48 -17.38 -2.98
N ASP A 65 2.42 -18.05 -2.52
CA ASP A 65 1.03 -17.70 -2.84
C ASP A 65 0.61 -16.35 -2.27
N GLU A 66 1.08 -15.99 -1.07
CA GLU A 66 0.84 -14.67 -0.46
C GLU A 66 1.54 -13.57 -1.27
N LEU A 67 2.81 -13.78 -1.64
CA LEU A 67 3.56 -12.83 -2.46
C LEU A 67 2.93 -12.63 -3.85
N VAL A 68 2.47 -13.71 -4.49
CA VAL A 68 1.74 -13.64 -5.75
C VAL A 68 0.44 -12.86 -5.60
N SER A 69 -0.28 -13.08 -4.50
CA SER A 69 -1.50 -12.32 -4.21
C SER A 69 -1.23 -10.83 -4.01
N MET A 70 -0.13 -10.47 -3.33
CA MET A 70 0.25 -9.08 -3.11
C MET A 70 0.53 -8.34 -4.43
N VAL A 71 1.28 -8.96 -5.35
CA VAL A 71 1.56 -8.37 -6.66
C VAL A 71 0.26 -8.24 -7.45
N LYS A 72 -0.54 -9.30 -7.52
CA LYS A 72 -1.81 -9.28 -8.28
C LYS A 72 -2.83 -8.27 -7.78
N GLU A 73 -2.87 -7.99 -6.48
CA GLU A 73 -3.83 -7.04 -5.90
C GLU A 73 -3.46 -5.58 -6.20
N GLY A 74 -2.17 -5.29 -6.39
CA GLY A 74 -1.68 -3.96 -6.70
C GLY A 74 -1.45 -3.69 -8.20
N ASP A 75 -1.30 -4.73 -9.01
CA ASP A 75 -1.06 -4.65 -10.45
C ASP A 75 -2.35 -4.21 -11.17
N LEU A 76 -2.42 -2.93 -11.52
CA LEU A 76 -3.61 -2.30 -12.10
C LEU A 76 -3.59 -2.32 -13.63
N ASP A 77 -2.39 -2.32 -14.23
CA ASP A 77 -2.22 -2.35 -15.68
C ASP A 77 -2.04 -3.76 -16.26
N GLY A 78 -1.78 -4.77 -15.41
CA GLY A 78 -1.67 -6.18 -15.76
C GLY A 78 -0.30 -6.56 -16.32
N ASP A 79 0.76 -5.79 -16.08
CA ASP A 79 2.11 -6.08 -16.56
C ASP A 79 2.84 -7.17 -15.73
N GLY A 80 2.25 -7.58 -14.61
CA GLY A 80 2.80 -8.59 -13.71
C GLY A 80 3.85 -8.06 -12.73
N ALA A 81 3.97 -6.75 -12.59
CA ALA A 81 4.82 -6.06 -11.63
C ALA A 81 4.02 -4.96 -10.90
N LEU A 82 4.67 -4.28 -9.95
CA LEU A 82 4.13 -3.06 -9.34
C LEU A 82 5.08 -1.92 -9.63
N ASN A 83 4.57 -0.88 -10.28
CA ASN A 83 5.23 0.41 -10.33
C ASN A 83 5.03 1.19 -9.02
N GLN A 84 5.72 2.32 -8.88
CA GLN A 84 5.68 3.11 -7.65
C GLN A 84 4.26 3.62 -7.32
N MET A 85 3.49 4.02 -8.34
CA MET A 85 2.13 4.53 -8.15
C MET A 85 1.20 3.43 -7.68
N GLU A 86 1.26 2.26 -8.31
CA GLU A 86 0.49 1.07 -7.94
C GLU A 86 0.79 0.62 -6.51
N PHE A 87 2.07 0.58 -6.15
CA PHE A 87 2.48 0.25 -4.79
C PHE A 87 1.91 1.24 -3.75
N CYS A 88 2.03 2.55 -4.02
CA CYS A 88 1.45 3.56 -3.12
C CYS A 88 -0.07 3.40 -3.02
N VAL A 89 -0.78 3.27 -4.14
CA VAL A 89 -2.23 3.08 -4.15
C VAL A 89 -2.63 1.81 -3.39
N LEU A 90 -1.91 0.70 -3.57
CA LEU A 90 -2.14 -0.53 -2.82
C LEU A 90 -2.00 -0.29 -1.31
N MET A 91 -0.93 0.38 -0.87
CA MET A 91 -0.71 0.69 0.55
C MET A 91 -1.83 1.55 1.14
N PHE A 92 -2.28 2.57 0.41
CA PHE A 92 -3.44 3.38 0.82
C PHE A 92 -4.73 2.55 0.90
N ARG A 93 -4.99 1.65 -0.07
CA ARG A 93 -6.16 0.76 -0.08
C ARG A 93 -6.16 -0.23 1.08
N LEU A 94 -4.98 -0.60 1.57
CA LEU A 94 -4.81 -1.50 2.71
C LEU A 94 -4.93 -0.77 4.06
N SER A 95 -5.09 0.56 4.08
CA SER A 95 -5.36 1.35 5.29
C SER A 95 -6.81 1.87 5.30
N PRO A 96 -7.72 1.18 6.00
CA PRO A 96 -9.12 1.60 6.09
C PRO A 96 -9.28 2.99 6.70
N GLU A 97 -8.49 3.32 7.72
CA GLU A 97 -8.57 4.60 8.42
C GLU A 97 -8.21 5.77 7.50
N LEU A 98 -7.12 5.66 6.72
CA LEU A 98 -6.77 6.69 5.74
C LEU A 98 -7.82 6.85 4.64
N MET A 99 -8.46 5.75 4.24
CA MET A 99 -9.54 5.78 3.25
C MET A 99 -10.81 6.45 3.81
N GLU A 100 -11.20 6.16 5.04
CA GLU A 100 -12.36 6.78 5.71
C GLU A 100 -12.17 8.29 5.88
N GLU A 101 -10.99 8.73 6.33
CA GLU A 101 -10.69 10.16 6.44
C GLU A 101 -10.83 10.87 5.09
N SER A 102 -10.28 10.29 4.01
CA SER A 102 -10.34 10.89 2.68
C SER A 102 -11.79 11.06 2.17
N GLN A 103 -12.70 10.14 2.51
CA GLN A 103 -14.11 10.21 2.14
C GLN A 103 -14.84 11.32 2.92
N LEU A 104 -14.56 11.45 4.22
CA LEU A 104 -15.15 12.49 5.07
C LEU A 104 -14.77 13.89 4.59
N TRP A 105 -13.49 14.11 4.26
CA TRP A 105 -13.02 15.39 3.72
C TRP A 105 -13.69 15.75 2.38
N LEU A 106 -13.95 14.76 1.53
CA LEU A 106 -14.65 14.97 0.27
C LEU A 106 -16.12 15.38 0.48
N GLU A 107 -16.82 14.70 1.38
CA GLU A 107 -18.21 15.04 1.73
C GLU A 107 -18.31 16.46 2.31
N GLU A 108 -17.42 16.83 3.22
CA GLU A 108 -17.41 18.17 3.82
C GLU A 108 -17.11 19.27 2.78
N ALA A 109 -16.17 19.03 1.86
CA ALA A 109 -15.88 19.97 0.77
C ALA A 109 -17.06 20.14 -0.19
N LEU A 110 -17.78 19.06 -0.53
CA LEU A 110 -18.97 19.12 -1.38
C LEU A 110 -20.12 19.85 -0.68
N GLU A 111 -20.30 19.65 0.63
CA GLU A 111 -21.29 20.40 1.41
C GLU A 111 -20.97 21.90 1.49
N GLN A 112 -19.70 22.26 1.64
CA GLN A 112 -19.24 23.65 1.65
C GLN A 112 -19.54 24.33 0.31
N GLU A 113 -19.26 23.67 -0.81
CA GLU A 113 -19.58 24.18 -2.15
C GLU A 113 -21.08 24.36 -2.36
N LEU A 114 -21.92 23.41 -1.90
CA LEU A 114 -23.38 23.52 -2.00
C LEU A 114 -23.92 24.68 -1.14
N LYS A 115 -23.35 24.90 0.06
CA LYS A 115 -23.71 26.03 0.94
C LYS A 115 -23.25 27.37 0.36
N ASN A 116 -22.11 27.42 -0.31
CA ASN A 116 -21.59 28.64 -0.96
C ASN A 116 -22.30 28.97 -2.28
N ALA A 117 -22.93 27.98 -2.93
CA ALA A 117 -23.69 28.16 -4.16
C ALA A 117 -25.18 28.56 -3.94
N SER A 118 -25.63 28.65 -2.68
CA SER A 118 -26.97 29.12 -2.27
C SER A 118 -26.95 30.57 -1.81
#